data_AF-A0A4Q3WIU8-F1
#
_entry.id   AF-A0A4Q3WIU8-F1
#
_cell.length_a   1.000
_cell.length_b   1.000
_cell.length_c   1.000
_cell.angle_alpha   90.00
_cell.angle_beta   90.00
_cell.angle_gamma   90.00
#
_symmetry.space_group_name_H-M   'P 1'
#
loop_
_entity.id
_entity.type
_entity.pdbx_description
1 polymer ?
#
loop_
_entity_poly.entity_id
_entity_poly.type
_entity_poly.pdbx_seq_one_letter_code
_entity_poly.pdbx_strand_id
1 'polypeptide(L)'
;MDGLPVAQNLFEAAAWHKAIKVTCGCGHFATFDPHGLWWHFERRGWNMNLRDARGHFACKVCRGVFRQRVRPKRLEPIAGPGEIKLPWPPEREWKRAQSRFR
;
A
#
# COMPACT_ATOMS: atom_id res chain seq x y z
N MET A 1 18.55 -13.99 13.55
CA MET A 1 17.97 -13.44 12.31
C MET A 1 16.58 -12.97 12.66
N ASP A 2 16.42 -11.67 12.85
CA ASP A 2 15.23 -11.02 13.39
C ASP A 2 13.99 -11.35 12.57
N GLY A 3 13.18 -12.28 13.09
CA GLY A 3 11.90 -12.73 12.53
C GLY A 3 10.80 -11.68 12.70
N LEU A 4 11.07 -10.45 12.29
CA LEU A 4 10.04 -9.41 12.26
C LEU A 4 8.97 -9.82 11.25
N PRO A 5 7.69 -9.83 11.64
CA PRO A 5 6.62 -10.26 10.76
C PRO A 5 6.58 -9.34 9.52
N VAL A 6 6.60 -9.97 8.34
CA VAL A 6 6.50 -9.27 7.05
C VAL A 6 5.02 -9.00 6.80
N ALA A 7 4.64 -7.72 6.66
CA ALA A 7 3.24 -7.37 6.42
C ALA A 7 2.79 -7.97 5.09
N GLN A 8 1.76 -8.79 5.12
CA GLN A 8 1.19 -9.46 3.95
C GLN A 8 0.03 -8.66 3.34
N ASN A 9 -0.58 -7.79 4.14
CA ASN A 9 -1.68 -6.93 3.72
C ASN A 9 -1.47 -5.46 4.12
N LEU A 10 -2.26 -4.57 3.52
CA LEU A 10 -2.19 -3.13 3.76
C LEU A 10 -2.53 -2.73 5.20
N PHE A 11 -3.40 -3.50 5.87
CA PHE A 11 -3.77 -3.24 7.25
C PHE A 11 -2.61 -3.50 8.21
N GLU A 12 -1.94 -4.66 8.09
CA GLU A 12 -0.73 -4.98 8.86
C GLU A 12 0.37 -3.95 8.63
N ALA A 13 0.55 -3.50 7.39
CA ALA A 13 1.49 -2.44 7.07
C ALA A 13 1.13 -1.13 7.79
N ALA A 14 -0.16 -0.77 7.87
CA ALA A 14 -0.61 0.38 8.64
C ALA A 14 -0.42 0.19 10.16
N ALA A 15 -0.77 -0.98 10.68
CA ALA A 15 -0.64 -1.32 12.10
C ALA A 15 0.83 -1.32 12.56
N TRP A 16 1.76 -1.71 11.69
CA TRP A 16 3.20 -1.75 11.98
C TRP A 16 3.97 -0.53 11.47
N HIS A 17 3.26 0.50 11.00
CA HIS A 17 3.85 1.73 10.45
C HIS A 17 4.92 1.47 9.38
N LYS A 18 4.67 0.48 8.51
CA LYS A 18 5.53 0.14 7.37
C LYS A 18 4.98 0.78 6.10
N ALA A 19 5.74 1.66 5.47
CA ALA A 19 5.34 2.23 4.18
C ALA A 19 5.25 1.16 3.10
N ILE A 20 4.38 1.38 2.12
CA ILE A 20 4.24 0.45 0.99
C ILE A 20 5.03 0.98 -0.20
N LYS A 21 6.11 0.29 -0.54
CA LYS A 21 6.87 0.56 -1.76
C LYS A 21 6.24 -0.21 -2.92
N VAL A 22 5.93 0.53 -3.98
CA VAL A 22 5.33 0.01 -5.22
C VAL A 22 6.35 0.17 -6.32
N THR A 23 6.87 -0.95 -6.85
CA THR A 23 7.93 -0.95 -7.85
C THR A 23 7.40 -1.45 -9.20
N CYS A 24 7.57 -0.65 -10.24
CA CYS A 24 7.25 -1.00 -11.62
C CYS A 24 8.34 -1.85 -12.26
N GLY A 25 8.00 -2.64 -13.29
CA GLY A 25 8.99 -3.36 -14.09
C GLY A 25 9.97 -2.44 -14.83
N CYS A 26 9.62 -1.17 -15.05
CA CYS A 26 10.51 -0.17 -15.67
C CYS A 26 11.54 0.44 -14.70
N GLY A 27 11.57 0.01 -13.43
CA GLY A 27 12.49 0.53 -12.40
C GLY A 27 11.93 1.71 -11.59
N HIS A 28 10.90 2.40 -12.06
CA HIS A 28 10.24 3.46 -11.28
C HIS A 28 9.55 2.86 -10.04
N PHE A 29 9.73 3.49 -8.88
CA PHE A 29 9.04 3.14 -7.66
C PHE A 29 8.39 4.35 -7.00
N ALA A 30 7.45 4.08 -6.09
CA ALA A 30 6.84 5.09 -5.24
C ALA A 30 6.56 4.49 -3.87
N THR A 31 6.62 5.29 -2.80
CA THR A 31 6.31 4.86 -1.44
C THR A 31 5.02 5.54 -0.97
N PHE A 32 4.12 4.76 -0.40
CA PHE A 32 2.83 5.24 0.09
C PHE A 32 2.76 5.17 1.60
N ASP A 33 2.15 6.20 2.19
CA ASP A 33 1.71 6.15 3.58
C ASP A 33 0.74 4.98 3.78
N PRO A 34 0.98 4.09 4.74
CA PRO A 34 0.22 2.86 4.83
C PRO A 34 -1.20 3.09 5.37
N HIS A 35 -1.42 4.07 6.25
CA HIS A 35 -2.75 4.34 6.82
C HIS A 35 -3.69 4.92 5.76
N GLY A 36 -3.23 5.94 5.04
CA GLY A 36 -4.00 6.52 3.96
C GLY A 36 -4.27 5.53 2.83
N LEU A 37 -3.29 4.64 2.54
CA LEU A 37 -3.46 3.60 1.53
C LEU A 37 -4.45 2.52 1.96
N TRP A 38 -4.33 2.00 3.18
CA TRP A 38 -5.30 1.07 3.75
C TRP A 38 -6.72 1.66 3.70
N TRP A 39 -6.89 2.91 4.15
CA TRP A 39 -8.20 3.57 4.15
C TRP A 39 -8.79 3.75 2.75
N HIS A 40 -7.95 3.99 1.76
CA HIS A 40 -8.39 4.06 0.37
C HIS A 40 -8.95 2.72 -0.12
N PHE A 41 -8.34 1.61 0.29
CA PHE A 41 -8.79 0.27 -0.06
C PHE A 41 -10.04 -0.16 0.72
N GLU A 42 -10.07 0.08 2.04
CA GLU A 42 -11.20 -0.23 2.91
C GLU A 42 -12.48 0.42 2.40
N ARG A 43 -12.45 1.74 2.12
CA ARG A 43 -13.62 2.48 1.61
C ARG A 43 -14.19 1.96 0.29
N ARG A 44 -13.36 1.25 -0.49
CA ARG A 44 -13.74 0.70 -1.79
C ARG A 44 -14.08 -0.79 -1.73
N GLY A 45 -13.97 -1.41 -0.55
CA GLY A 45 -14.14 -2.85 -0.40
C GLY A 45 -13.12 -3.67 -1.21
N TRP A 46 -11.94 -3.09 -1.49
CA TRP A 46 -10.91 -3.76 -2.26
C TRP A 46 -10.11 -4.73 -1.40
N ASN A 47 -9.61 -5.80 -2.03
CA ASN A 47 -8.76 -6.77 -1.36
C ASN A 47 -7.44 -6.11 -0.93
N MET A 48 -7.09 -6.28 0.34
CA MET A 48 -5.96 -5.62 0.99
C MET A 48 -4.67 -6.43 0.93
N ASN A 49 -4.72 -7.68 0.45
CA ASN A 49 -3.52 -8.48 0.26
C ASN A 49 -2.59 -7.80 -0.72
N LEU A 50 -1.30 -7.66 -0.38
CA LEU A 50 -0.34 -6.92 -1.22
C LEU A 50 -0.24 -7.50 -2.63
N ARG A 51 -0.43 -8.82 -2.77
CA ARG A 51 -0.44 -9.52 -4.07
C ARG A 51 -1.56 -9.02 -4.99
N ASP A 52 -2.77 -8.86 -4.44
CA ASP A 52 -3.96 -8.46 -5.19
C ASP A 52 -4.05 -6.95 -5.34
N ALA A 53 -3.64 -6.21 -4.29
CA ALA A 53 -3.63 -4.76 -4.26
C ALA A 53 -2.85 -4.17 -5.45
N ARG A 54 -1.80 -4.87 -5.91
CA ARG A 54 -1.02 -4.57 -7.10
C ARG A 54 -1.86 -4.24 -8.33
N GLY A 55 -3.01 -4.91 -8.51
CA GLY A 55 -3.91 -4.71 -9.64
C GLY A 55 -4.54 -3.32 -9.71
N HIS A 56 -4.58 -2.60 -8.59
CA HIS A 56 -5.18 -1.27 -8.48
C HIS A 56 -4.19 -0.12 -8.74
N PHE A 57 -2.89 -0.43 -8.84
CA PHE A 57 -1.86 0.56 -9.12
C PHE A 57 -1.52 0.64 -10.61
N ALA A 58 -0.97 1.79 -11.02
CA ALA A 58 -0.45 1.99 -12.36
C ALA A 58 0.79 2.90 -12.32
N CYS A 59 1.80 2.55 -13.11
CA CYS A 59 2.99 3.38 -13.22
C CYS A 59 2.70 4.66 -14.04
N LYS A 60 2.90 5.83 -13.42
CA LYS A 60 2.75 7.13 -14.09
C LYS A 60 3.79 7.32 -15.21
N VAL A 61 5.03 6.87 -15.01
CA VAL A 61 6.10 6.96 -16.02
C VAL A 61 5.75 6.13 -17.26
N CYS A 62 5.40 4.85 -17.10
CA CYS A 62 5.00 4.03 -18.25
C CYS A 62 3.78 4.59 -18.99
N ARG A 63 2.84 5.19 -18.24
CA ARG A 63 1.67 5.84 -18.83
C ARG A 63 2.05 7.10 -19.62
N GLY A 64 3.04 7.88 -19.16
CA GLY A 64 3.51 9.06 -19.87
C GLY A 64 4.33 8.71 -21.12
N VAL A 65 5.30 7.81 -20.97
CA VAL A 65 6.26 7.46 -22.03
C VAL A 65 5.64 6.55 -23.09
N PHE A 66 4.97 5.47 -22.66
CA PHE A 66 4.47 4.43 -23.56
C PHE A 66 2.96 4.52 -23.80
N ARG A 67 2.24 5.44 -23.14
CA ARG A 67 0.76 5.50 -23.13
C ARG A 67 0.08 4.21 -22.65
N GLN A 68 0.81 3.35 -21.93
CA GLN A 68 0.32 2.07 -21.44
C GLN A 68 0.12 2.08 -19.93
N ARG A 69 -0.97 1.45 -19.48
CA ARG A 69 -1.23 1.24 -18.04
C ARG A 69 -0.51 0.00 -17.54
N VAL A 70 0.77 0.15 -17.23
CA VAL A 70 1.59 -0.94 -16.69
C VAL A 70 1.30 -1.13 -15.21
N ARG A 71 0.93 -2.36 -14.84
CA ARG A 71 0.78 -2.77 -13.44
C ARG A 71 2.17 -2.94 -12.82
N PRO A 72 2.36 -2.51 -11.55
CA PRO A 72 3.64 -2.70 -10.89
C PRO A 72 3.99 -4.18 -10.76
N LYS A 73 5.29 -4.48 -10.70
CA LYS A 73 5.78 -5.86 -10.58
C LYS A 73 5.70 -6.33 -9.13
N ARG A 74 6.02 -5.45 -8.17
CA ARG A 74 6.14 -5.80 -6.75
C ARG A 74 5.55 -4.70 -5.85
N LEU A 75 4.86 -5.13 -4.81
CA LEU A 75 4.48 -4.32 -3.65
C LEU A 75 5.16 -4.93 -2.44
N GLU A 76 5.88 -4.12 -1.68
CA GLU A 76 6.62 -4.58 -0.51
C GLU A 76 6.50 -3.56 0.64
N PRO A 77 6.29 -4.03 1.87
CA PRO A 77 6.37 -3.18 3.04
C PRO A 77 7.83 -2.85 3.33
N ILE A 78 8.13 -1.57 3.58
CA ILE A 78 9.47 -1.09 3.91
C ILE A 78 9.45 -0.34 5.24
N ALA A 79 10.60 -0.27 5.90
CA ALA A 79 10.78 0.61 7.05
C ALA A 79 10.87 2.08 6.59
N GLY A 80 10.38 2.99 7.44
CA GLY A 80 10.40 4.43 7.19
C GLY A 80 9.09 4.99 6.63
N PRO A 81 9.03 6.32 6.44
CA PRO A 81 7.81 7.00 6.01
C PRO A 81 7.51 6.80 4.52
N GLY A 82 6.22 6.80 4.18
CA GLY A 82 5.77 6.88 2.79
C GLY A 82 5.75 8.33 2.30
N GLU A 83 6.24 8.56 1.09
CA GLU A 83 6.27 9.90 0.49
C GLU A 83 4.86 10.34 0.06
N ILE A 84 4.11 9.43 -0.55
CA ILE A 84 2.76 9.71 -1.05
C ILE A 84 1.76 9.53 0.08
N LYS A 85 1.18 10.64 0.53
CA LYS A 85 0.14 10.66 1.54
C LYS A 85 -1.23 10.67 0.89
N LEU A 86 -2.06 9.70 1.24
CA LEU A 86 -3.48 9.66 0.91
C LEU A 86 -4.30 10.21 2.08
N PRO A 87 -5.59 10.54 1.89
CA PRO A 87 -6.44 10.99 2.98
C PRO A 87 -6.39 10.00 4.14
N TRP A 88 -6.06 10.50 5.32
CA TRP A 88 -5.96 9.69 6.52
C TRP A 88 -7.34 9.12 6.90
N PRO A 89 -7.42 7.90 7.46
CA PRO A 89 -8.68 7.37 7.98
C PRO A 89 -9.21 8.23 9.14
N PRO A 90 -10.53 8.44 9.24
CA PRO A 90 -11.13 8.95 10.46
C PRO A 90 -10.76 8.08 11.65
N GLU A 91 -10.47 8.68 12.80
CA GLU A 91 -10.00 7.96 13.98
C GLU A 91 -10.97 6.83 14.41
N ARG A 92 -12.27 7.08 14.31
CA ARG A 92 -13.33 6.08 14.57
C ARG A 92 -13.17 4.82 13.71
N GLU A 93 -12.93 4.99 12.42
CA GLU A 93 -12.80 3.87 11.48
C GLU A 93 -11.49 3.12 11.71
N TRP A 94 -10.42 3.83 12.05
CA TRP A 94 -9.16 3.20 12.44
C TRP A 94 -9.31 2.35 13.71
N LYS A 95 -9.98 2.85 14.75
CA LYS A 95 -10.27 2.08 15.97
C LYS A 95 -11.13 0.86 15.68
N ARG A 96 -12.15 0.99 14.83
CA ARG A 96 -13.02 -0.12 14.40
C ARG A 96 -12.24 -1.20 13.63
N ALA A 97 -11.30 -0.81 12.79
CA ALA A 97 -10.47 -1.77 12.06
C ALA A 97 -9.53 -2.53 13.01
N GLN A 98 -8.90 -1.82 13.94
CA GLN A 98 -8.07 -2.44 14.98
C GLN A 98 -8.85 -3.43 15.85
N SER A 99 -10.09 -3.11 16.22
CA SER A 99 -10.91 -4.02 17.03
C SER A 99 -11.32 -5.30 16.29
N ARG A 100 -11.38 -5.28 14.94
CA ARG A 100 -11.67 -6.47 14.12
C ARG A 100 -10.46 -7.39 13.96
N PHE A 101 -9.26 -6.86 14.17
CA PHE A 101 -8.00 -7.59 14.00
C PHE A 101 -7.53 -8.25 15.30
N ARG A 102 -8.03 -7.80 16.46
CA ARG A 102 -7.75 -8.36 17.78
C ARG A 102 -8.56 -9.63 18.03
#